data_AF-A0A964U544-F1
#
_entry.id   AF-A0A964U544-F1
#
_cell.length_a   1.000
_cell.length_b   1.000
_cell.length_c   1.000
_cell.angle_alpha   90.00
_cell.angle_beta   90.00
_cell.angle_gamma   90.00
#
_symmetry.space_group_name_H-M   'P 1'
#
loop_
_entity.id
_entity.type
_entity.pdbx_description
1 polymer ?
#
loop_
_entity_poly.entity_id
_entity_poly.type
_entity_poly.pdbx_seq_one_letter_code
_entity_poly.pdbx_strand_id
1 'polypeptide(L)'
;MSQIDNRLTDVFRTTFADESIEISPETTSDDIPGWDSVMHINLIFAVEEEFGITLSMQDLETLHNVGALQAVIDRRLGRTDTG
;
A
#
# COMPACT_ATOMS: atom_id res chain seq x y z
N MET A 1 13.51 8.00 0.08
CA MET A 1 12.68 6.84 -0.35
C MET A 1 13.23 5.60 0.31
N SER A 2 12.41 4.96 1.13
CA SER A 2 12.72 3.71 1.83
C SER A 2 12.59 2.54 0.84
N GLN A 3 13.16 1.37 1.12
CA GLN A 3 12.94 0.19 0.25
C GLN A 3 11.45 -0.17 0.12
N ILE A 4 10.63 0.12 1.14
CA ILE A 4 9.19 -0.11 1.14
C ILE A 4 8.49 0.85 0.17
N ASP A 5 8.85 2.13 0.13
CA ASP A 5 8.27 3.12 -0.80
C ASP A 5 8.42 2.66 -2.26
N ASN A 6 9.62 2.21 -2.65
CA ASN A 6 9.88 1.80 -4.03
C ASN A 6 9.05 0.56 -4.42
N ARG A 7 9.05 -0.47 -3.56
CA ARG A 7 8.27 -1.70 -3.81
C ARG A 7 6.78 -1.42 -3.85
N LEU A 8 6.29 -0.57 -2.94
CA LEU A 8 4.90 -0.17 -2.93
C LEU A 8 4.54 0.62 -4.18
N THR A 9 5.41 1.53 -4.64
CA THR A 9 5.21 2.25 -5.90
C THR A 9 5.06 1.28 -7.07
N ASP A 10 5.91 0.25 -7.15
CA ASP A 10 5.85 -0.75 -8.21
C ASP A 10 4.56 -1.58 -8.16
N VAL A 11 4.07 -1.92 -6.95
CA VAL A 11 2.77 -2.57 -6.76
C VAL A 11 1.65 -1.69 -7.30
N PHE A 12 1.63 -0.41 -6.95
CA PHE A 12 0.64 0.53 -7.47
C PHE A 12 0.68 0.62 -9.00
N ARG A 13 1.86 0.81 -9.59
CA ARG A 13 2.02 0.87 -11.05
C ARG A 13 1.51 -0.38 -11.74
N THR A 14 1.77 -1.55 -11.16
CA THR A 14 1.33 -2.84 -11.71
C THR A 14 -0.19 -3.00 -11.57
N THR A 15 -0.75 -2.72 -10.39
CA THR A 15 -2.17 -2.85 -10.11
C THR A 15 -3.00 -1.91 -10.98
N PHE A 16 -2.60 -0.65 -11.11
CA PHE A 16 -3.31 0.36 -11.89
C PHE A 16 -2.90 0.41 -13.38
N ALA A 17 -1.94 -0.42 -13.78
CA ALA A 17 -1.35 -0.43 -15.12
C ALA A 17 -0.88 0.97 -15.60
N ASP A 18 -0.30 1.74 -14.68
CA ASP A 18 0.15 3.11 -14.91
C ASP A 18 1.53 3.33 -14.29
N GLU A 19 2.57 3.35 -15.14
CA GLU A 19 3.97 3.54 -14.75
C GLU A 19 4.28 4.98 -14.29
N SER A 20 3.39 5.94 -14.53
CA SER A 20 3.57 7.34 -14.13
C SER A 20 3.18 7.59 -12.68
N ILE A 21 2.53 6.63 -12.02
CA ILE A 21 2.14 6.75 -10.61
C ILE A 21 3.39 6.95 -9.75
N GLU A 22 3.36 8.02 -8.96
CA GLU A 22 4.28 8.28 -7.86
C GLU A 22 3.46 8.41 -6.59
N ILE A 23 3.67 7.48 -5.65
CA ILE A 23 2.95 7.50 -4.38
C ILE A 23 3.70 8.34 -3.35
N SER A 24 2.93 8.97 -2.48
CA SER A 24 3.40 9.65 -1.28
C SER A 24 2.56 9.17 -0.09
N PRO A 25 2.99 9.37 1.17
CA PRO A 25 2.19 9.00 2.34
C PRO A 25 0.80 9.64 2.39
N GLU A 26 0.63 10.79 1.71
CA GLU A 26 -0.62 11.54 1.63
C GLU A 26 -1.53 11.06 0.49
N THR A 27 -1.03 10.24 -0.44
CA THR A 27 -1.78 9.75 -1.60
C THR A 27 -2.98 8.89 -1.17
N THR A 28 -4.14 9.22 -1.72
CA THR A 28 -5.44 8.59 -1.47
C THR A 28 -6.08 8.05 -2.76
N SER A 29 -7.23 7.39 -2.64
CA SER A 29 -8.04 6.98 -3.81
C SER A 29 -8.51 8.13 -4.68
N ASP A 30 -8.65 9.34 -4.12
CA ASP A 30 -9.04 10.52 -4.89
C ASP A 30 -7.91 11.02 -5.80
N ASP A 31 -6.65 10.69 -5.49
CA ASP A 31 -5.48 11.12 -6.25
C ASP A 31 -5.15 10.21 -7.44
N ILE A 32 -5.63 8.96 -7.42
CA ILE A 32 -5.34 7.96 -8.46
C ILE A 32 -6.60 7.67 -9.28
N PRO A 33 -6.61 8.05 -10.57
CA PRO A 33 -7.73 7.74 -11.45
C PRO A 33 -7.99 6.24 -11.54
N GLY A 34 -9.24 5.83 -11.33
CA GLY A 34 -9.64 4.43 -11.39
C GLY A 34 -9.42 3.65 -10.08
N TRP A 35 -8.96 4.31 -9.01
CA TRP A 35 -8.94 3.70 -7.69
C TRP A 35 -10.34 3.63 -7.06
N ASP A 36 -11.08 2.59 -7.45
CA ASP A 36 -12.38 2.23 -6.89
C ASP A 36 -12.27 1.10 -5.85
N SER A 37 -13.41 0.61 -5.36
CA SER A 37 -13.46 -0.49 -4.39
C SER A 37 -12.86 -1.81 -4.92
N VAL A 38 -12.95 -2.09 -6.22
CA VAL A 38 -12.41 -3.32 -6.81
C VAL A 38 -10.89 -3.22 -6.87
N MET A 39 -10.39 -2.08 -7.34
CA MET A 39 -8.96 -1.80 -7.37
C MET A 39 -8.35 -1.73 -5.97
N HIS A 40 -9.10 -1.24 -4.98
CA HIS A 40 -8.68 -1.30 -3.59
C HIS A 40 -8.44 -2.74 -3.14
N ILE A 41 -9.37 -3.67 -3.41
CA ILE A 41 -9.20 -5.09 -3.05
C ILE A 41 -8.02 -5.74 -3.80
N ASN A 42 -7.86 -5.46 -5.10
CA ASN A 42 -6.73 -5.97 -5.88
C ASN A 42 -5.38 -5.46 -5.34
N LEU A 43 -5.33 -4.19 -4.93
CA LEU A 43 -4.15 -3.60 -4.30
C LEU A 43 -3.80 -4.31 -3.00
N ILE A 44 -4.78 -4.60 -2.15
CA ILE A 44 -4.55 -5.35 -0.90
C ILE A 44 -3.89 -6.70 -1.20
N PHE A 45 -4.43 -7.48 -2.14
CA PHE A 45 -3.84 -8.76 -2.51
C PHE A 45 -2.42 -8.64 -3.07
N ALA A 46 -2.18 -7.65 -3.93
CA ALA A 46 -0.85 -7.43 -4.50
C ALA A 46 0.17 -7.04 -3.42
N VAL A 47 -0.23 -6.23 -2.44
CA VAL A 47 0.62 -5.89 -1.28
C VAL A 47 0.90 -7.10 -0.41
N GLU A 48 -0.12 -7.91 -0.11
CA GLU A 48 0.04 -9.14 0.67
C GLU A 48 1.04 -10.11 0.00
N GLU A 49 0.93 -10.28 -1.32
CA GLU A 49 1.83 -11.13 -2.12
C GLU A 49 3.26 -10.56 -2.15
N GLU A 50 3.41 -9.27 -2.46
CA GLU A 50 4.73 -8.62 -2.58
C GLU A 50 5.48 -8.66 -1.24
N PHE A 51 4.83 -8.31 -0.14
CA PHE A 51 5.48 -8.22 1.16
C PHE A 51 5.43 -9.53 1.96
N GLY A 52 4.70 -10.55 1.49
CA GLY A 52 4.51 -11.82 2.19
C GLY A 52 3.78 -11.65 3.52
N ILE A 53 2.82 -10.73 3.59
CA ILE A 53 2.05 -10.40 4.80
C ILE A 53 0.57 -10.72 4.58
N THR A 54 -0.21 -10.76 5.67
CA THR A 54 -1.68 -10.89 5.60
C THR A 54 -2.33 -9.74 6.36
N LEU A 55 -3.06 -8.90 5.65
CA LEU A 55 -3.80 -7.76 6.19
C LEU A 55 -5.12 -8.25 6.80
N SER A 56 -5.42 -7.78 8.00
CA SER A 56 -6.68 -8.12 8.68
C SER A 56 -7.77 -7.12 8.31
N MET A 57 -9.05 -7.49 8.51
CA MET A 57 -10.17 -6.56 8.32
C MET A 57 -10.00 -5.25 9.11
N GLN A 58 -9.43 -5.30 10.32
CA GLN A 58 -9.14 -4.11 11.11
C GLN A 58 -8.05 -3.24 10.48
N ASP A 59 -7.04 -3.84 9.84
CA ASP A 59 -6.03 -3.07 9.12
C ASP A 59 -6.69 -2.32 7.95
N LEU A 60 -7.54 -3.01 7.18
CA LEU A 60 -8.26 -2.43 6.04
C LEU A 60 -9.14 -1.24 6.41
N GLU A 61 -9.79 -1.28 7.58
CA GLU A 61 -10.58 -0.16 8.09
C GLU A 61 -9.75 1.12 8.32
N THR A 62 -8.43 0.97 8.51
CA THR A 62 -7.50 2.09 8.73
C THR A 62 -6.75 2.53 7.47
N LEU A 63 -6.92 1.83 6.35
CA LEU A 63 -6.22 2.12 5.07
C LEU A 63 -6.90 3.25 4.29
N HIS A 64 -6.75 4.48 4.79
CA HIS A 64 -7.29 5.68 4.14
C HIS A 64 -6.32 6.31 3.13
N ASN A 65 -5.03 6.05 3.27
CA ASN A 65 -3.98 6.57 2.41
C ASN A 65 -2.79 5.60 2.36
N VAL A 66 -1.85 5.89 1.45
CA VAL A 66 -0.62 5.13 1.30
C VAL A 66 0.22 5.12 2.60
N GLY A 67 0.23 6.20 3.37
CA GLY A 67 0.98 6.24 4.63
C GLY A 67 0.47 5.24 5.67
N ALA A 68 -0.84 5.07 5.79
CA ALA A 68 -1.44 4.06 6.65
C ALA A 68 -1.07 2.64 6.20
N LEU A 69 -1.06 2.40 4.89
CA LEU A 69 -0.62 1.14 4.30
C LEU A 69 0.84 0.83 4.62
N GLN A 70 1.72 1.81 4.45
CA GLN A 70 3.14 1.70 4.82
C GLN A 70 3.33 1.37 6.29
N ALA A 71 2.61 2.05 7.18
CA ALA A 71 2.69 1.81 8.63
C ALA A 71 2.27 0.38 9.01
N VAL A 72 1.23 -0.15 8.36
CA VAL A 72 0.81 -1.55 8.58
C VAL A 72 1.88 -2.51 8.07
N ILE A 73 2.43 -2.29 6.87
CA ILE A 73 3.50 -3.12 6.32
C ILE A 73 4.72 -3.12 7.25
N ASP A 74 5.17 -1.95 7.71
CA ASP A 74 6.29 -1.81 8.65
C ASP A 74 6.06 -2.60 9.94
N ARG A 75 4.85 -2.48 10.51
CA ARG A 75 4.46 -3.22 11.71
C ARG A 75 4.49 -4.74 11.48
N ARG A 76 4.05 -5.21 10.31
CA ARG A 76 4.01 -6.65 9.97
C ARG A 76 5.39 -7.22 9.68
N LEU A 77 6.28 -6.44 9.06
CA LEU A 77 7.66 -6.84 8.79
C LEU A 77 8.57 -6.81 10.02
N GLY A 78 8.03 -6.47 11.20
CA GLY A 78 8.80 -6.47 12.45
C GLY A 78 9.82 -5.34 12.53
N ARG A 79 9.63 -4.26 11.77
CA ARG A 79 10.32 -2.98 12.01
C ARG A 79 9.65 -2.23 13.16
N THR A 80 9.43 -2.93 14.27
CA THR A 80 9.35 -2.30 15.58
C THR A 80 10.76 -1.84 15.90
N ASP A 81 11.09 -0.59 15.55
CA ASP A 81 12.11 0.14 16.29
C ASP A 81 11.67 0.10 17.76
N THR A 82 12.24 -0.84 18.50
CA THR A 82 12.16 -0.86 19.95
C THR A 82 13.13 0.23 20.38
N GLY A 83 12.62 1.45 20.46
CA GLY A 83 13.25 2.57 21.16
C GLY A 83 12.70 2.66 22.58
#